data_AF-A0A4Q9MR16-F1
#
_entry.id   AF-A0A4Q9MR16-F1
#
_cell.length_a   1.000
_cell.length_b   1.000
_cell.length_c   1.000
_cell.angle_alpha   90.00
_cell.angle_beta   90.00
_cell.angle_gamma   90.00
#
_symmetry.space_group_name_H-M   'P 1'
#
loop_
_entity.id
_entity.type
_entity.pdbx_description
1 polymer ?
#
loop_
_entity_poly.entity_id
_entity_poly.type
_entity_poly.pdbx_seq_one_letter_code
_entity_poly.pdbx_strand_id
1 'polypeptide(L)'
;MPSSDGPLRPHLGIEVNPEHGLYAFFRKKEKDGKPYYDTVEPMDMTADQSGRAWTAAELRRKSFKDLHTLWYVVLRERNLLATQQAEARRMGANEQTLGLWAKAFRCRKTMARIKYVINERRLAYEGAMKIYGERREEALEADKIARKEAEEAERKRVAKEWARKRSNPVEDMVTRSLFETVPETVGQKA
;
A
#
# COMPACT_ATOMS: atom_id res chain seq x y z
N MET A 1 -32.16 -11.10 -31.49
CA MET A 1 -32.44 -10.48 -30.18
C MET A 1 -32.26 -11.56 -29.12
N PRO A 2 -31.44 -11.38 -28.08
CA PRO A 2 -31.43 -12.31 -26.96
C PRO A 2 -32.82 -12.30 -26.32
N SER A 3 -33.39 -13.49 -26.06
CA SER A 3 -34.71 -13.64 -25.45
C SER A 3 -34.74 -12.90 -24.10
N SER A 4 -35.67 -11.96 -23.96
CA SER A 4 -35.85 -11.09 -22.77
C SER A 4 -36.33 -11.86 -21.54
N ASP A 5 -36.87 -13.06 -21.73
CA ASP A 5 -37.53 -13.81 -20.66
C ASP A 5 -36.51 -14.65 -19.90
N GLY A 6 -36.38 -14.36 -18.60
CA GLY A 6 -35.57 -15.18 -17.70
C GLY A 6 -36.23 -16.51 -17.36
N PRO A 7 -35.54 -17.40 -16.62
CA PRO A 7 -36.10 -18.71 -16.29
C PRO A 7 -37.40 -18.56 -15.48
N LEU A 8 -38.50 -19.05 -16.04
CA LEU A 8 -39.82 -19.06 -15.40
C LEU A 8 -39.86 -20.03 -14.22
N ARG A 9 -40.58 -19.68 -13.15
CA ARG A 9 -41.05 -20.64 -12.15
C ARG A 9 -42.36 -21.28 -12.65
N PRO A 10 -42.35 -22.52 -13.19
CA PRO A 10 -43.52 -23.06 -13.90
C PRO A 10 -44.76 -23.19 -13.01
N HIS A 11 -44.55 -23.37 -11.69
CA HIS A 11 -45.62 -23.53 -10.70
C HIS A 11 -46.33 -22.22 -10.31
N LEU A 12 -45.69 -21.06 -10.51
CA LEU A 12 -46.24 -19.76 -10.10
C LEU A 12 -46.49 -18.82 -11.28
N GLY A 13 -45.99 -19.14 -12.48
CA GLY A 13 -46.08 -18.26 -13.65
C GLY A 13 -45.31 -16.94 -13.48
N ILE A 14 -44.38 -16.87 -12.52
CA ILE A 14 -43.58 -15.68 -12.24
C ILE A 14 -42.26 -15.77 -13.02
N GLU A 15 -41.97 -14.71 -13.77
CA GLU A 15 -40.70 -14.50 -14.45
C GLU A 15 -39.61 -14.13 -13.45
N VAL A 16 -38.47 -14.81 -13.51
CA VAL A 16 -37.29 -14.49 -12.70
C VAL A 16 -36.35 -13.62 -13.53
N ASN A 17 -35.89 -12.50 -12.97
CA ASN A 17 -34.92 -11.63 -13.64
C ASN A 17 -33.64 -12.43 -14.01
N PRO A 18 -33.24 -12.50 -15.30
CA PRO A 18 -32.01 -13.17 -15.72
C PRO A 18 -30.73 -12.63 -15.06
N GLU A 19 -30.68 -11.34 -14.75
CA GLU A 19 -29.52 -10.65 -14.16
C GLU A 19 -29.62 -10.49 -12.63
N HIS A 20 -30.29 -11.45 -11.97
CA HIS A 20 -30.43 -11.39 -10.52
C HIS A 20 -29.09 -11.62 -9.79
N GLY A 21 -28.75 -10.76 -8.83
CA GLY A 21 -27.49 -10.86 -8.07
C GLY A 21 -27.30 -12.17 -7.30
N LEU A 22 -28.40 -12.85 -6.94
CA LEU A 22 -28.36 -14.18 -6.30
C LEU A 22 -27.75 -15.25 -7.21
N TYR A 23 -27.75 -15.07 -8.53
CA TYR A 23 -27.10 -16.01 -9.43
C TYR A 23 -25.58 -16.08 -9.22
N ALA A 24 -24.98 -15.09 -8.55
CA ALA A 24 -23.57 -15.13 -8.18
C ALA A 24 -23.21 -16.20 -7.13
N PHE A 25 -24.21 -16.81 -6.46
CA PHE A 25 -24.00 -17.93 -5.52
C PHE A 25 -23.99 -19.30 -6.19
N PHE A 26 -24.32 -19.36 -7.48
CA PHE A 26 -24.37 -20.59 -8.26
C PHE A 26 -23.31 -20.56 -9.36
N ARG A 27 -22.83 -21.73 -9.78
CA ARG A 27 -21.79 -21.77 -10.80
C ARG A 27 -22.38 -21.52 -12.18
N LYS A 28 -21.96 -20.44 -12.84
CA LYS A 28 -22.34 -20.17 -14.23
C LYS A 28 -21.58 -21.11 -15.16
N LYS A 29 -22.32 -21.89 -15.95
CA LYS A 29 -21.85 -22.74 -17.05
C LYS A 29 -22.58 -22.34 -18.32
N GLU A 30 -22.05 -22.73 -19.48
CA GLU A 30 -22.73 -22.56 -20.76
C GLU A 30 -23.15 -23.92 -21.27
N LYS A 31 -24.45 -24.05 -21.58
CA LYS A 31 -25.02 -25.25 -22.19
C LYS A 31 -25.84 -24.80 -23.39
N ASP A 32 -25.53 -25.31 -24.58
CA ASP A 32 -26.22 -24.98 -25.82
C ASP A 32 -26.29 -23.46 -26.12
N GLY A 33 -25.21 -22.73 -25.80
CA GLY A 33 -25.11 -21.28 -25.99
C GLY A 33 -25.93 -20.43 -25.02
N LYS A 34 -26.53 -21.04 -23.98
CA LYS A 34 -27.29 -20.34 -22.94
C LYS A 34 -26.59 -20.46 -21.58
N PRO A 35 -26.61 -19.39 -20.76
CA PRO A 35 -26.08 -19.45 -19.40
C PRO A 35 -26.97 -20.36 -18.55
N TYR A 36 -26.34 -21.37 -17.97
CA TYR A 36 -26.94 -22.32 -17.04
C TYR A 36 -26.25 -22.19 -15.68
N TYR A 37 -27.01 -22.31 -14.59
CA TYR A 37 -26.49 -22.17 -13.23
C TYR A 37 -26.58 -23.50 -12.50
N ASP A 38 -25.43 -24.00 -12.06
CA ASP A 38 -25.32 -25.29 -11.37
C ASP A 38 -25.37 -25.09 -9.85
N THR A 39 -26.27 -25.84 -9.19
CA THR A 39 -26.49 -25.77 -7.74
C THR A 39 -25.42 -26.53 -6.98
N VAL A 40 -25.04 -27.72 -7.47
CA VAL A 40 -23.96 -28.54 -6.90
C VAL A 40 -23.19 -29.17 -8.05
N GLU A 41 -21.93 -28.79 -8.18
CA GLU A 41 -21.09 -29.34 -9.23
C GLU A 41 -20.65 -30.77 -8.89
N PRO A 42 -20.81 -31.73 -9.81
CA PRO A 42 -20.19 -33.04 -9.66
C PRO A 42 -18.67 -32.92 -9.72
N MET A 43 -17.98 -33.88 -9.11
CA MET A 43 -16.53 -33.96 -9.24
C MET A 43 -16.17 -34.38 -10.66
N ASP A 44 -15.59 -33.47 -11.43
CA ASP A 44 -15.09 -33.74 -12.78
C ASP A 44 -13.56 -33.77 -12.74
N MET A 45 -12.96 -34.96 -12.67
CA MET A 45 -11.49 -35.07 -12.56
C MET A 45 -10.76 -34.59 -13.82
N THR A 46 -11.46 -34.53 -14.96
CA THR A 46 -10.88 -34.11 -16.25
C THR A 46 -11.10 -32.63 -16.55
N ALA A 47 -12.19 -32.04 -16.07
CA ALA A 47 -12.52 -30.62 -16.29
C ALA A 47 -12.29 -29.73 -15.07
N ASP A 48 -11.93 -30.27 -13.90
CA ASP A 48 -11.62 -29.46 -12.71
C ASP A 48 -10.27 -28.75 -12.88
N GLN A 49 -10.29 -27.64 -13.62
CA GLN A 49 -9.18 -26.72 -13.81
C GLN A 49 -8.84 -25.92 -12.55
N SER A 50 -9.40 -26.27 -11.38
CA SER A 50 -9.14 -25.52 -10.15
C SER A 50 -7.67 -25.66 -9.74
N GLY A 51 -6.94 -24.55 -9.87
CA GLY A 51 -5.51 -24.49 -9.62
C GLY A 51 -5.11 -24.50 -8.14
N ARG A 52 -3.83 -24.18 -7.91
CA ARG A 52 -3.21 -24.04 -6.58
C ARG A 52 -3.59 -22.71 -5.92
N ALA A 53 -3.64 -22.69 -4.58
CA ALA A 53 -3.76 -21.46 -3.80
C ALA A 53 -2.53 -20.53 -3.95
N TRP A 54 -2.73 -19.21 -4.03
CA TRP A 54 -1.68 -18.19 -4.18
C TRP A 54 -0.59 -18.29 -3.11
N THR A 55 0.69 -18.22 -3.49
CA THR A 55 1.82 -18.14 -2.54
C THR A 55 2.01 -16.73 -1.97
N ALA A 56 2.63 -16.62 -0.80
CA ALA A 56 3.01 -15.33 -0.24
C ALA A 56 3.99 -14.56 -1.16
N ALA A 57 4.95 -15.26 -1.79
CA ALA A 57 5.90 -14.64 -2.72
C ALA A 57 5.22 -14.00 -3.94
N GLU A 58 4.20 -14.65 -4.51
CA GLU A 58 3.39 -14.08 -5.60
C GLU A 58 2.61 -12.84 -5.12
N LEU A 59 2.01 -12.92 -3.93
CA LEU A 59 1.19 -11.83 -3.37
C LEU A 59 2.00 -10.60 -2.97
N ARG A 60 3.27 -10.77 -2.56
CA ARG A 60 4.17 -9.64 -2.25
C ARG A 60 4.39 -8.71 -3.44
N ARG A 61 4.30 -9.22 -4.68
CA ARG A 61 4.47 -8.44 -5.91
C ARG A 61 3.20 -7.69 -6.36
N LYS A 62 2.08 -7.82 -5.65
CA LYS A 62 0.80 -7.22 -6.04
C LYS A 62 0.51 -5.91 -5.30
N SER A 63 -0.18 -4.97 -5.96
CA SER A 63 -0.58 -3.72 -5.33
C SER A 63 -1.62 -3.96 -4.23
N PHE A 64 -1.84 -2.98 -3.33
CA PHE A 64 -2.90 -3.08 -2.32
C PHE A 64 -4.29 -3.22 -2.98
N LYS A 65 -4.54 -2.48 -4.07
CA LYS A 65 -5.78 -2.57 -4.85
C LYS A 65 -6.00 -3.99 -5.37
N ASP A 66 -4.97 -4.60 -5.96
CA ASP A 66 -5.07 -5.97 -6.48
C ASP A 66 -5.31 -7.00 -5.37
N LEU A 67 -4.65 -6.86 -4.22
CA LEU A 67 -4.87 -7.73 -3.06
C LEU A 67 -6.30 -7.60 -2.52
N HIS A 68 -6.84 -6.38 -2.49
CA HIS A 68 -8.20 -6.11 -2.07
C HIS A 68 -9.22 -6.68 -3.06
N THR A 69 -9.03 -6.50 -4.37
CA THR A 69 -9.87 -7.12 -5.39
C THR A 69 -9.81 -8.65 -5.30
N LEU A 70 -8.61 -9.23 -5.18
CA LEU A 70 -8.42 -10.67 -5.03
C LEU A 70 -9.11 -11.21 -3.77
N TRP A 71 -9.07 -10.46 -2.67
CA TRP A 71 -9.77 -10.81 -1.44
C TRP A 71 -11.27 -11.02 -1.70
N TYR A 72 -11.92 -10.09 -2.40
CA TYR A 72 -13.35 -10.21 -2.73
C TYR A 72 -13.65 -11.30 -3.75
N VAL A 73 -12.77 -11.54 -4.72
CA VAL A 73 -12.90 -12.67 -5.66
C VAL A 73 -12.91 -13.99 -4.89
N VAL A 74 -11.94 -14.19 -3.99
CA VAL A 74 -11.83 -15.42 -3.19
C VAL A 74 -12.96 -15.53 -2.16
N LEU A 75 -13.42 -14.40 -1.62
CA LEU A 75 -14.56 -14.36 -0.70
C LEU A 75 -15.85 -14.81 -1.40
N ARG A 76 -16.10 -14.33 -2.62
CA ARG A 76 -17.25 -14.75 -3.44
C ARG A 76 -17.20 -16.25 -3.75
N GLU A 77 -16.03 -16.76 -4.15
CA GLU A 77 -15.86 -18.20 -4.39
C GLU A 77 -16.13 -19.02 -3.12
N ARG A 78 -15.63 -18.56 -1.96
CA ARG A 78 -15.90 -19.22 -0.68
C ARG A 78 -17.40 -19.24 -0.34
N ASN A 79 -18.13 -18.17 -0.64
CA ASN A 79 -19.58 -18.10 -0.42
C ASN A 79 -20.33 -19.07 -1.35
N LEU A 80 -19.95 -19.12 -2.63
CA LEU A 80 -20.49 -20.09 -3.60
C LEU A 80 -20.25 -21.54 -3.14
N LEU A 81 -19.02 -21.86 -2.72
CA LEU A 81 -18.67 -23.19 -2.20
C LEU A 81 -19.45 -23.53 -0.92
N ALA A 82 -19.73 -22.55 -0.05
CA ALA A 82 -20.53 -22.76 1.14
C ALA A 82 -22.01 -23.07 0.79
N THR A 83 -22.57 -22.42 -0.22
CA THR A 83 -23.90 -22.74 -0.77
C THR A 83 -23.93 -24.17 -1.31
N GLN A 84 -22.92 -24.56 -2.10
CA GLN A 84 -22.81 -25.93 -2.63
C GLN A 84 -22.70 -26.98 -1.51
N GLN A 85 -21.93 -26.70 -0.45
CA GLN A 85 -21.83 -27.59 0.71
C GLN A 85 -23.17 -27.73 1.44
N ALA A 86 -23.89 -26.63 1.64
CA ALA A 86 -25.20 -26.67 2.29
C ALA A 86 -26.21 -27.49 1.48
N GLU A 87 -26.25 -27.32 0.16
CA GLU A 87 -27.11 -28.09 -0.73
C GLU A 87 -26.69 -29.56 -0.83
N ALA A 88 -25.38 -29.85 -0.88
CA ALA A 88 -24.88 -31.23 -0.84
C ALA A 88 -25.32 -31.96 0.44
N ARG A 89 -25.25 -31.31 1.61
CA ARG A 89 -25.76 -31.87 2.87
C ARG A 89 -27.26 -32.13 2.81
N ARG A 90 -28.03 -31.20 2.26
CA ARG A 90 -29.50 -31.35 2.11
C ARG A 90 -29.87 -32.54 1.24
N MET A 91 -29.10 -32.79 0.18
CA MET A 91 -29.28 -33.93 -0.72
C MET A 91 -28.70 -35.25 -0.17
N GLY A 92 -28.03 -35.24 1.00
CA GLY A 92 -27.33 -36.42 1.53
C GLY A 92 -26.09 -36.81 0.72
N ALA A 93 -25.58 -35.92 -0.14
CA ALA A 93 -24.36 -36.14 -0.91
C ALA A 93 -23.13 -35.92 -0.03
N ASN A 94 -22.10 -36.76 -0.19
CA ASN A 94 -20.86 -36.60 0.55
C ASN A 94 -20.05 -35.39 0.02
N GLU A 95 -19.83 -34.38 0.85
CA GLU A 95 -19.06 -33.18 0.46
C GLU A 95 -17.61 -33.49 0.06
N GLN A 96 -17.03 -34.56 0.60
CA GLN A 96 -15.65 -34.95 0.33
C GLN A 96 -15.50 -35.51 -1.09
N THR A 97 -16.48 -36.29 -1.56
CA THR A 97 -16.48 -36.84 -2.91
C THR A 97 -16.73 -35.76 -3.96
N LEU A 98 -17.28 -34.62 -3.58
CA LEU A 98 -17.46 -33.45 -4.45
C LEU A 98 -16.23 -32.51 -4.48
N GLY A 99 -15.19 -32.79 -3.69
CA GLY A 99 -13.96 -31.97 -3.65
C GLY A 99 -14.15 -30.56 -3.07
N LEU A 100 -15.32 -30.24 -2.50
CA LEU A 100 -15.67 -28.90 -2.02
C LEU A 100 -14.76 -28.44 -0.88
N TRP A 101 -14.38 -29.36 0.02
CA TRP A 101 -13.47 -29.08 1.13
C TRP A 101 -12.08 -28.64 0.66
N ALA A 102 -11.53 -29.33 -0.35
CA ALA A 102 -10.23 -28.98 -0.89
C ALA A 102 -10.24 -27.60 -1.55
N LYS A 103 -11.29 -27.27 -2.33
CA LYS A 103 -11.48 -25.95 -2.94
C LYS A 103 -11.63 -24.85 -1.89
N ALA A 104 -12.46 -25.08 -0.87
CA ALA A 104 -12.65 -24.13 0.23
C ALA A 104 -11.36 -23.92 1.04
N PHE A 105 -10.58 -24.97 1.25
CA PHE A 105 -9.27 -24.88 1.91
C PHE A 105 -8.28 -24.02 1.11
N ARG A 106 -8.20 -24.20 -0.22
CA ARG A 106 -7.35 -23.37 -1.09
C ARG A 106 -7.73 -21.88 -1.03
N CYS A 107 -9.03 -21.59 -1.00
CA CYS A 107 -9.54 -20.22 -0.80
C CYS A 107 -9.10 -19.64 0.54
N ARG A 108 -9.34 -20.36 1.65
CA ARG A 108 -8.91 -19.94 3.00
C ARG A 108 -7.40 -19.71 3.09
N LYS A 109 -6.60 -20.59 2.47
CA LYS A 109 -5.13 -20.48 2.44
C LYS A 109 -4.66 -19.23 1.71
N THR A 110 -5.32 -18.88 0.60
CA THR A 110 -5.07 -17.62 -0.12
C THR A 110 -5.40 -16.41 0.76
N MET A 111 -6.56 -16.40 1.40
CA MET A 111 -6.98 -15.30 2.29
C MET A 111 -6.02 -15.11 3.47
N ALA A 112 -5.58 -16.20 4.11
CA ALA A 112 -4.62 -16.15 5.20
C ALA A 112 -3.28 -15.52 4.76
N ARG A 113 -2.81 -15.86 3.56
CA ARG A 113 -1.57 -15.29 2.98
C ARG A 113 -1.72 -13.82 2.61
N ILE A 114 -2.89 -13.39 2.14
CA ILE A 114 -3.17 -11.95 1.92
C ILE A 114 -3.05 -11.18 3.23
N LYS A 115 -3.69 -11.65 4.32
CA LYS A 115 -3.57 -11.03 5.64
C LYS A 115 -2.12 -10.96 6.11
N TYR A 116 -1.39 -12.06 5.93
CA TYR A 116 0.03 -12.15 6.29
C TYR A 116 0.88 -11.10 5.57
N VAL A 117 0.77 -11.00 4.24
CA VAL A 117 1.53 -10.03 3.43
C VAL A 117 1.17 -8.58 3.77
N ILE A 118 -0.09 -8.29 4.06
CA ILE A 118 -0.51 -6.94 4.49
C ILE A 118 0.13 -6.59 5.84
N ASN A 119 0.15 -7.51 6.81
CA ASN A 119 0.81 -7.26 8.09
C ASN A 119 2.33 -7.12 7.96
N GLU A 120 2.96 -7.93 7.10
CA GLU A 120 4.39 -7.82 6.77
C GLU A 120 4.73 -6.42 6.23
N ARG A 121 3.91 -5.90 5.31
CA ARG A 121 4.08 -4.54 4.75
C ARG A 121 3.91 -3.45 5.81
N ARG A 122 2.93 -3.59 6.70
CA ARG A 122 2.70 -2.64 7.80
C ARG A 122 3.93 -2.58 8.71
N LEU A 123 4.43 -3.73 9.15
CA LEU A 123 5.60 -3.82 10.01
C LEU A 123 6.86 -3.25 9.32
N ALA A 124 7.05 -3.55 8.03
CA ALA A 124 8.17 -3.01 7.26
C ALA A 124 8.11 -1.47 7.15
N TYR A 125 6.92 -0.92 6.93
CA TYR A 125 6.71 0.54 6.89
C TYR A 125 6.98 1.20 8.23
N GLU A 126 6.48 0.64 9.33
CA GLU A 126 6.72 1.14 10.69
C GLU A 126 8.22 1.13 11.03
N GLY A 127 8.92 0.03 10.70
CA GLY A 127 10.36 -0.08 10.87
C GLY A 127 11.14 0.95 10.04
N ALA A 128 10.77 1.14 8.77
CA ALA A 128 11.40 2.13 7.90
C ALA A 128 11.18 3.57 8.41
N MET A 129 9.96 3.87 8.89
CA MET A 129 9.64 5.18 9.44
C MET A 129 10.43 5.50 10.71
N LYS A 130 10.64 4.48 11.57
CA LYS A 130 11.46 4.63 12.77
C LYS A 130 12.92 4.95 12.44
N ILE A 131 13.52 4.19 11.53
CA ILE A 131 14.90 4.42 11.07
C ILE A 131 15.03 5.81 10.42
N TYR A 132 14.04 6.23 9.64
CA TYR A 132 14.02 7.57 9.05
C TYR A 132 13.94 8.67 10.11
N GLY A 133 13.12 8.47 11.15
CA GLY A 133 13.03 9.38 12.29
C GLY A 133 14.36 9.52 13.03
N GLU A 134 14.98 8.41 13.39
CA GLU A 134 16.29 8.38 14.08
C GLU A 134 17.37 9.10 13.27
N ARG A 135 17.51 8.78 11.98
CA ARG A 135 18.47 9.45 11.08
C ARG A 135 18.21 10.95 10.93
N ARG A 136 16.94 11.36 10.92
CA ARG A 136 16.56 12.77 10.85
C ARG A 136 16.96 13.51 12.13
N GLU A 137 16.74 12.90 13.29
CA GLU A 137 17.14 13.47 14.59
C GLU A 137 18.67 13.59 14.69
N GLU A 138 19.40 12.55 14.30
CA GLU A 138 20.86 12.57 14.22
C GLU A 138 21.37 13.71 13.32
N ALA A 139 20.76 13.89 12.15
CA ALA A 139 21.13 14.97 11.24
C ALA A 139 20.83 16.36 11.82
N LEU A 140 19.69 16.53 12.50
CA LEU A 140 19.34 17.79 13.18
C LEU A 140 20.30 18.08 14.34
N GLU A 141 20.71 17.06 15.10
CA GLU A 141 21.65 17.25 16.20
C GLU A 141 23.05 17.56 15.69
N ALA A 142 23.50 16.88 14.63
CA ALA A 142 24.74 17.21 13.94
C ALA A 142 24.76 18.65 13.40
N ASP A 143 23.65 19.12 12.81
CA ASP A 143 23.51 20.51 12.35
C ASP A 143 23.58 21.52 13.51
N LYS A 144 22.92 21.24 14.64
CA LYS A 144 23.02 22.08 15.84
C LYS A 144 24.45 22.14 16.39
N ILE A 145 25.15 21.00 16.43
CA ILE A 145 26.54 20.93 16.89
C ILE A 145 27.41 21.75 15.95
N ALA A 146 27.31 21.53 14.64
CA ALA A 146 28.06 22.28 13.63
C ALA A 146 27.81 23.80 13.72
N ARG A 147 26.55 24.21 13.95
CA ARG A 147 26.20 25.61 14.16
C ARG A 147 26.84 26.19 15.43
N LYS A 148 26.81 25.46 16.55
CA LYS A 148 27.46 25.89 17.80
C LYS A 148 28.97 26.01 17.63
N GLU A 149 29.59 25.02 16.99
CA GLU A 149 31.03 25.04 16.68
C GLU A 149 31.40 26.22 15.78
N ALA A 150 30.58 26.52 14.76
CA ALA A 150 30.77 27.70 13.91
C ALA A 150 30.62 29.01 14.70
N GLU A 151 29.62 29.12 15.56
CA GLU A 151 29.43 30.29 16.45
C GLU A 151 30.62 30.47 17.41
N GLU A 152 31.16 29.38 17.98
CA GLU A 152 32.35 29.43 18.84
C GLU A 152 33.63 29.79 18.07
N ALA A 153 33.80 29.24 16.87
CA ALA A 153 34.92 29.56 15.99
C ALA A 153 34.91 31.05 15.61
N GLU A 154 33.73 31.60 15.29
CA GLU A 154 33.52 33.01 15.00
C GLU A 154 33.86 33.88 16.22
N ARG A 155 33.39 33.51 17.42
CA ARG A 155 33.72 34.21 18.68
C ARG A 155 35.23 34.23 18.95
N LYS A 156 35.92 33.10 18.77
CA LYS A 156 37.37 33.00 18.93
C LYS A 156 38.10 33.86 17.90
N ARG A 157 37.62 33.90 16.65
CA ARG A 157 38.17 34.74 15.57
C ARG A 157 38.05 36.22 15.91
N VAL A 158 36.86 36.67 16.30
CA VAL A 158 36.59 38.05 16.74
C VAL A 158 37.45 38.43 17.94
N ALA A 159 37.55 37.55 18.95
CA ALA A 159 38.38 37.79 20.14
C ALA A 159 39.87 37.91 19.79
N LYS A 160 40.39 37.06 18.90
CA LYS A 160 41.78 37.12 18.42
C LYS A 160 42.05 38.40 17.62
N GLU A 161 41.13 38.79 16.75
CA GLU A 161 41.24 40.03 15.98
C GLU A 161 41.25 41.26 16.92
N TRP A 162 40.36 41.26 17.91
CA TRP A 162 40.31 42.32 18.92
C TRP A 162 41.58 42.36 19.79
N ALA A 163 42.11 41.20 20.20
CA ALA A 163 43.38 41.13 20.91
C ALA A 163 44.57 41.65 20.08
N ARG A 164 44.62 41.33 18.78
CA ARG A 164 45.63 41.85 17.83
C ARG A 164 45.56 43.37 17.71
N LYS A 165 44.36 43.94 17.54
CA LYS A 165 44.14 45.40 17.50
C LYS A 165 44.62 46.07 18.80
N ARG A 166 44.43 45.40 19.94
CA ARG A 166 44.85 45.89 21.24
C ARG A 166 46.37 45.84 21.47
N SER A 167 47.07 44.86 20.91
CA SER A 167 48.52 44.70 21.07
C SER A 167 49.36 45.60 20.16
N ASN A 168 48.82 46.05 19.01
CA ASN A 168 49.49 46.98 18.10
C ASN A 168 48.64 48.25 17.84
N PRO A 169 48.50 49.17 18.81
CA PRO A 169 47.63 50.34 18.68
C PRO A 169 48.14 51.33 17.61
N VAL A 170 49.45 51.42 17.42
CA VAL A 170 50.11 52.38 16.52
C VAL A 170 49.86 52.01 15.05
N GLU A 171 49.84 50.72 14.71
CA GLU A 171 49.60 50.22 13.34
C GLU A 171 48.11 50.36 12.93
N ASP A 172 47.18 50.19 13.88
CA ASP A 172 45.74 50.42 13.69
C ASP A 172 45.40 51.92 13.52
N MET A 173 46.17 52.81 14.18
CA MET A 173 46.08 54.26 14.02
C MET A 173 46.55 54.72 12.63
N VAL A 174 47.69 54.18 12.15
CA VAL A 174 48.24 54.50 10.82
C VAL A 174 47.33 53.98 9.70
N THR A 175 46.77 52.78 9.82
CA THR A 175 45.83 52.22 8.83
C THR A 175 44.48 52.94 8.81
N ARG A 176 43.96 53.41 9.96
CA ARG A 176 42.80 54.33 10.00
C ARG A 176 43.12 55.69 9.36
N SER A 177 44.30 56.25 9.66
CA SER A 177 44.74 57.53 9.09
C SER A 177 45.02 57.47 7.58
N LEU A 178 45.31 56.30 7.01
CA LEU A 178 45.62 56.12 5.58
C LEU A 178 44.36 56.11 4.69
N PHE A 179 43.17 55.84 5.25
CA PHE A 179 41.90 55.77 4.53
C PHE A 179 40.94 56.94 4.82
N GLU A 180 41.24 57.80 5.80
CA GLU A 180 40.58 59.10 5.97
C GLU A 180 41.21 60.15 5.03
N THR A 181 40.99 59.99 3.71
CA THR A 181 41.22 61.09 2.78
C THR A 181 40.02 62.03 2.79
N VAL A 182 40.21 63.18 3.44
CA VAL A 182 39.60 64.52 3.25
C VAL A 182 38.22 64.56 2.56
N PRO A 183 37.16 65.08 3.21
CA PRO A 183 35.94 65.45 2.50
C PRO A 183 36.23 66.60 1.52
N GLU A 184 35.94 66.40 0.24
CA GLU A 184 35.98 67.44 -0.80
C GLU A 184 35.06 68.62 -0.40
N THR A 185 35.66 69.69 0.11
CA THR A 185 35.01 71.01 0.17
C THR A 185 35.39 71.79 -1.09
N VAL A 186 34.67 71.53 -2.18
CA VAL A 186 34.76 72.37 -3.38
C VAL A 186 34.03 73.70 -3.11
N GLY A 187 34.83 74.68 -2.70
CA GLY A 187 34.81 76.08 -3.15
C GLY A 187 33.48 76.85 -3.17
N GLN A 188 33.31 77.72 -2.16
CA GLN A 188 32.66 79.02 -2.38
C GLN A 188 33.50 79.86 -3.36
N LYS A 189 32.89 80.34 -4.46
CA LYS A 189 33.22 81.63 -5.08
C LYS A 189 31.98 82.23 -5.76
N ALA A 190 31.75 83.50 -5.42
CA ALA A 190 30.85 84.51 -5.99
C ALA A 190 29.33 84.30 -5.80
#